data_AF-A0A533X4U5-F1
#
_entry.id   AF-A0A533X4U5-F1
#
_cell.length_a   1.000
_cell.length_b   1.000
_cell.length_c   1.000
_cell.angle_alpha   90.00
_cell.angle_beta   90.00
_cell.angle_gamma   90.00
#
_symmetry.space_group_name_H-M   'P 1'
#
loop_
_entity.id
_entity.type
_entity.pdbx_description
1 polymer ?
#
loop_
_entity_poly.entity_id
_entity_poly.type
_entity_poly.pdbx_seq_one_letter_code
_entity_poly.pdbx_strand_id
1 'polypeptide(L)'
;MTLKPALSHTRLTGWLLDVYPDRTGMAVWFLDDEGRRFRLLDPYHPAFYLTGPQSALTAALRTLRHSHVTIRLVERRELGMRDVMPVAEVAVCEPLAFTALVRSLIRRFELLQFYQADVSLPQLYFYDRQLFPLARCEVEVTNEGMIQSIYAMDSPWDTYYEVPPLSILELSLEGASADPN
;
A
#
# COMPACT_ATOMS: atom_id res chain seq x y z
N MET A 1 -20.52 10.39 -31.99
CA MET A 1 -20.17 10.89 -30.65
C MET A 1 -20.86 9.98 -29.64
N THR A 2 -20.14 8.97 -29.16
CA THR A 2 -20.69 7.99 -28.22
C THR A 2 -20.57 8.58 -26.82
N LEU A 3 -21.71 8.95 -26.22
CA LEU A 3 -21.77 9.39 -24.83
C LEU A 3 -21.25 8.25 -23.94
N LYS A 4 -20.14 8.52 -23.24
CA LYS A 4 -19.63 7.66 -22.17
C LYS A 4 -20.73 7.58 -21.10
N PRO A 5 -21.21 6.41 -20.69
CA PRO A 5 -22.18 6.34 -19.60
C PRO A 5 -21.54 6.96 -18.36
N ALA A 6 -22.26 7.86 -17.70
CA ALA A 6 -21.83 8.40 -16.42
C ALA A 6 -21.66 7.21 -15.47
N LEU A 7 -20.41 6.93 -15.08
CA LEU A 7 -20.14 5.94 -14.05
C LEU A 7 -20.88 6.43 -12.80
N SER A 8 -21.86 5.66 -12.31
CA SER A 8 -22.47 5.98 -11.03
C SER A 8 -21.44 5.71 -9.95
N HIS A 9 -21.24 6.71 -9.10
CA HIS A 9 -20.34 6.66 -7.98
C HIS A 9 -21.15 6.68 -6.70
N THR A 10 -20.78 5.83 -5.76
CA THR A 10 -21.35 5.80 -4.42
C THR A 10 -20.32 6.37 -3.47
N ARG A 11 -20.76 7.26 -2.59
CA ARG A 11 -19.95 7.77 -1.49
C ARG A 11 -20.29 6.99 -0.23
N LEU A 12 -19.26 6.50 0.45
CA LEU A 12 -19.35 5.74 1.70
C LEU A 12 -18.55 6.47 2.78
N THR A 13 -19.06 6.42 4.01
CA THR A 13 -18.37 6.90 5.21
C THR A 13 -18.35 5.76 6.22
N GLY A 14 -17.24 5.63 6.96
CA GLY A 14 -16.99 4.44 7.76
C GLY A 14 -15.52 4.26 8.14
N TRP A 15 -15.12 3.04 8.44
CA TRP A 15 -13.78 2.71 8.93
C TRP A 15 -13.03 1.77 7.98
N LEU A 16 -11.75 2.04 7.78
CA LEU A 16 -10.81 1.13 7.13
C LEU A 16 -10.38 0.05 8.13
N LEU A 17 -10.72 -1.21 7.84
CA LEU A 17 -10.40 -2.33 8.74
C LEU A 17 -9.05 -2.98 8.43
N ASP A 18 -8.78 -3.28 7.17
CA ASP A 18 -7.55 -3.96 6.75
C ASP A 18 -7.25 -3.72 5.28
N VAL A 19 -5.97 -3.85 4.89
CA VAL A 19 -5.51 -3.76 3.51
C VAL A 19 -4.48 -4.82 3.18
N TYR A 20 -4.54 -5.37 1.97
CA TYR A 20 -3.55 -6.32 1.48
C TYR A 20 -3.43 -6.23 -0.04
N PRO A 21 -2.28 -6.62 -0.61
CA PRO A 21 -2.07 -6.55 -2.05
C PRO A 21 -3.02 -7.47 -2.82
N ASP A 22 -3.53 -6.95 -3.93
CA ASP A 22 -4.24 -7.67 -4.99
C ASP A 22 -3.44 -7.52 -6.30
N ARG A 23 -3.86 -8.19 -7.37
CA ARG A 23 -3.21 -8.19 -8.69
C ARG A 23 -3.04 -6.78 -9.26
N THR A 24 -4.05 -5.93 -9.13
CA THR A 24 -4.09 -4.61 -9.78
C THR A 24 -4.04 -3.43 -8.81
N GLY A 25 -3.79 -3.68 -7.52
CA GLY A 25 -3.84 -2.65 -6.49
C GLY A 25 -3.87 -3.22 -5.07
N MET A 26 -4.50 -2.50 -4.14
CA MET A 26 -4.72 -2.94 -2.77
C MET A 26 -6.19 -3.25 -2.54
N ALA A 27 -6.49 -4.43 -2.00
CA ALA A 27 -7.80 -4.71 -1.46
C ALA A 27 -7.95 -3.94 -0.14
N VAL A 28 -9.09 -3.27 0.04
CA VAL A 28 -9.42 -2.48 1.24
C VAL A 28 -10.71 -3.01 1.84
N TRP A 29 -10.64 -3.52 3.06
CA TRP A 29 -11.85 -3.87 3.83
C TRP A 29 -12.39 -2.64 4.52
N PHE A 30 -13.64 -2.30 4.21
CA PHE A 30 -14.31 -1.11 4.69
C PHE A 30 -15.60 -1.47 5.43
N LEU A 31 -15.84 -0.83 6.56
CA LEU A 31 -17.07 -0.96 7.35
C LEU A 31 -17.79 0.38 7.32
N ASP A 32 -18.95 0.46 6.69
CA ASP A 32 -19.70 1.72 6.65
C ASP A 32 -20.50 1.99 7.93
N ASP A 33 -21.06 3.19 8.01
CA ASP A 33 -21.88 3.65 9.13
C ASP A 33 -23.16 2.82 9.35
N GLU A 34 -23.66 2.14 8.32
CA GLU A 34 -24.77 1.20 8.44
C GLU A 34 -24.34 -0.21 8.88
N GLY A 35 -23.05 -0.42 9.15
CA GLY A 35 -22.48 -1.70 9.59
C GLY A 35 -22.28 -2.71 8.45
N ARG A 36 -22.41 -2.28 7.19
CA ARG A 36 -22.17 -3.10 6.00
C ARG A 36 -20.68 -3.17 5.73
N ARG A 37 -20.21 -4.36 5.33
CA ARG A 37 -18.79 -4.61 5.02
C ARG A 37 -18.59 -4.68 3.52
N PHE A 38 -17.62 -3.92 3.03
CA PHE A 38 -17.23 -3.88 1.63
C PHE A 38 -15.80 -4.36 1.49
N ARG A 39 -15.56 -5.16 0.46
CA ARG A 39 -14.23 -5.39 -0.07
C ARG A 39 -14.05 -4.52 -1.30
N LEU A 40 -13.32 -3.43 -1.14
CA LEU A 40 -13.04 -2.47 -2.20
C LEU A 40 -11.65 -2.72 -2.79
N LEU A 41 -11.38 -2.14 -3.96
CA LEU A 41 -10.09 -2.25 -4.64
C LEU A 41 -9.57 -0.85 -5.01
N ASP A 42 -8.42 -0.45 -4.45
CA ASP A 42 -7.73 0.79 -4.80
C ASP A 42 -6.56 0.50 -5.75
N PRO A 43 -6.59 1.00 -7.01
CA PRO A 43 -5.44 0.94 -7.91
C PRO A 43 -4.19 1.57 -7.29
N TYR A 44 -3.15 0.76 -7.10
CA TYR A 44 -1.94 1.16 -6.39
C TYR A 44 -0.69 0.52 -7.00
N HIS A 45 0.36 1.32 -7.15
CA HIS A 45 1.64 0.91 -7.73
C HIS A 45 2.76 1.22 -6.75
N PRO A 46 3.08 0.28 -5.82
CA PRO A 46 4.08 0.51 -4.79
C PRO A 46 5.44 0.81 -5.42
N ALA A 47 6.13 1.79 -4.87
CA ALA A 47 7.44 2.19 -5.33
C ALA A 47 8.54 1.86 -4.31
N PHE A 48 9.71 1.50 -4.83
CA PHE A 48 10.95 1.47 -4.07
C PHE A 48 11.97 2.37 -4.78
N TYR A 49 13.06 2.68 -4.09
CA TYR A 49 14.07 3.60 -4.60
C TYR A 49 15.43 2.92 -4.63
N LEU A 50 16.25 3.25 -5.61
CA LEU A 50 17.63 2.79 -5.67
C LEU A 50 18.60 3.86 -6.18
N THR A 51 19.82 3.81 -5.66
CA THR A 51 20.93 4.68 -6.08
C THR A 51 22.26 3.96 -5.90
N GLY A 52 23.34 4.52 -6.44
CA GLY A 52 24.68 3.94 -6.35
C GLY A 52 25.53 4.22 -7.58
N PRO A 53 26.62 3.48 -7.80
CA PRO A 53 27.52 3.69 -8.92
C PRO A 53 26.79 3.68 -10.27
N GLN A 54 27.08 4.66 -11.14
CA GLN A 54 26.36 4.88 -12.40
C GLN A 54 26.28 3.61 -13.29
N SER A 55 27.36 2.82 -13.33
CA SER A 55 27.42 1.57 -14.10
C SER A 55 26.44 0.51 -13.56
N ALA A 56 26.40 0.33 -12.24
CA ALA A 56 25.48 -0.59 -11.57
C ALA A 56 24.03 -0.13 -11.71
N LEU A 57 23.77 1.17 -11.52
CA LEU A 57 22.44 1.76 -11.67
C LEU A 57 21.93 1.56 -13.10
N THR A 58 22.75 1.89 -14.10
CA THR A 58 22.39 1.69 -15.52
C THR A 58 22.11 0.22 -15.83
N ALA A 59 22.89 -0.71 -15.28
CA ALA A 59 22.66 -2.13 -15.47
C ALA A 59 21.33 -2.59 -14.83
N ALA A 60 21.02 -2.14 -13.62
CA ALA A 60 19.75 -2.45 -12.95
C ALA A 60 18.55 -1.91 -13.73
N LEU A 61 18.57 -0.65 -14.15
CA LEU A 61 17.49 -0.06 -14.94
C LEU A 61 17.30 -0.77 -16.29
N ARG A 62 18.37 -1.29 -16.90
CA ARG A 62 18.26 -2.13 -18.11
C ARG A 62 17.54 -3.45 -17.84
N THR A 63 17.80 -4.10 -16.70
CA THR A 63 17.10 -5.36 -16.35
C THR A 63 15.60 -5.18 -16.15
N LEU A 64 15.17 -3.97 -15.79
CA LEU A 64 13.77 -3.62 -15.58
C LEU A 64 13.00 -3.28 -16.87
N ARG A 65 13.65 -3.18 -18.03
CA ARG A 65 13.02 -2.81 -19.31
C ARG A 65 11.90 -3.74 -19.76
N HIS A 66 11.91 -5.00 -19.30
CA HIS A 66 10.92 -6.01 -19.63
C HIS A 66 9.95 -6.30 -18.47
N SER A 67 10.09 -5.57 -17.36
CA SER A 67 9.19 -5.68 -16.20
C SER A 67 8.04 -4.68 -16.34
N HIS A 68 6.89 -5.01 -15.75
CA HIS A 68 5.77 -4.08 -15.63
C HIS A 68 6.04 -3.05 -14.52
N VAL A 69 6.90 -2.08 -14.82
CA VAL A 69 7.31 -1.01 -13.90
C VAL A 69 7.35 0.34 -14.60
N THR A 70 7.20 1.41 -13.84
CA THR A 70 7.53 2.78 -14.26
C THR A 70 8.77 3.25 -13.53
N ILE A 71 9.68 3.93 -14.22
CA ILE A 71 10.94 4.41 -13.66
C ILE A 71 11.01 5.92 -13.82
N ARG A 72 11.36 6.63 -12.74
CA ARG A 72 11.57 8.08 -12.72
C ARG A 72 12.84 8.41 -11.97
N LEU A 73 13.59 9.40 -12.45
CA LEU A 73 14.67 9.99 -11.67
C LEU A 73 14.06 11.10 -10.81
N VAL A 74 14.23 11.00 -9.51
CA VAL A 74 13.65 11.94 -8.54
C VAL A 74 14.70 12.35 -7.52
N GLU A 75 14.51 13.51 -6.90
CA GLU A 75 15.30 13.91 -5.75
C GLU A 75 14.61 13.43 -4.46
N ARG A 76 15.40 12.85 -3.55
CA ARG A 76 14.96 12.41 -2.23
C ARG A 76 16.01 12.77 -1.19
N ARG A 77 15.63 12.75 0.07
CA ARG A 77 16.52 12.98 1.20
C ARG A 77 16.69 11.69 1.98
N GLU A 78 17.94 11.30 2.20
CA GLU A 78 18.25 10.20 3.11
C GLU A 78 18.13 10.68 4.57
N LEU A 79 17.69 9.78 5.46
CA LEU A 79 17.50 10.11 6.87
C LEU A 79 18.82 10.57 7.50
N GLY A 80 18.80 11.73 8.16
CA GLY A 80 19.98 12.32 8.78
C GLY A 80 20.85 13.17 7.84
N MET A 81 20.59 13.16 6.53
CA MET A 81 21.22 14.07 5.59
C MET A 81 20.44 15.37 5.43
N ARG A 82 21.15 16.48 5.21
CA ARG A 82 20.53 17.79 4.92
C ARG A 82 20.16 17.94 3.45
N ASP A 83 21.06 17.51 2.58
CA ASP A 83 20.91 17.70 1.14
C ASP A 83 20.04 16.61 0.53
N VAL A 84 19.45 16.92 -0.62
CA VAL A 84 18.75 15.94 -1.46
C VAL A 84 19.75 15.26 -2.38
N MET A 85 19.44 14.03 -2.79
CA MET A 85 20.22 13.25 -3.72
C MET A 85 19.33 12.65 -4.81
N PRO A 86 19.86 12.45 -6.03
CA PRO A 86 19.14 11.77 -7.09
C PRO A 86 19.02 10.28 -6.77
N VAL A 87 17.81 9.76 -6.93
CA VAL A 87 17.48 8.33 -6.82
C VAL A 87 16.58 7.92 -7.97
N ALA A 88 16.67 6.66 -8.40
CA ALA A 88 15.70 6.08 -9.31
C ALA A 88 14.51 5.54 -8.49
N GLU A 89 13.34 6.13 -8.68
CA GLU A 89 12.05 5.61 -8.21
C GLU A 89 11.55 4.56 -9.20
N VAL A 90 11.24 3.36 -8.70
CA VAL A 90 10.71 2.25 -9.49
C VAL A 90 9.35 1.87 -8.92
N ALA A 91 8.29 2.28 -9.60
CA ALA A 91 6.91 1.92 -9.27
C ALA A 91 6.54 0.59 -9.96
N VAL A 92 6.11 -0.40 -9.17
CA VAL A 92 5.73 -1.72 -9.68
C VAL A 92 4.25 -1.75 -9.97
N CYS A 93 3.87 -2.06 -11.22
CA CYS A 93 2.47 -1.99 -11.64
C CYS A 93 1.58 -3.02 -10.94
N GLU A 94 2.14 -4.19 -10.61
CA GLU A 94 1.45 -5.28 -9.93
C GLU A 94 1.99 -5.44 -8.50
N PRO A 95 1.24 -5.06 -7.44
CA PRO A 95 1.72 -5.13 -6.06
C PRO A 95 2.22 -6.52 -5.65
N LEU A 96 1.57 -7.58 -6.10
CA LEU A 96 1.99 -8.96 -5.82
C LEU A 96 3.38 -9.32 -6.36
N ALA A 97 3.87 -8.62 -7.39
CA ALA A 97 5.19 -8.83 -7.96
C ALA A 97 6.30 -8.06 -7.21
N PHE A 98 5.94 -7.08 -6.37
CA PHE A 98 6.87 -6.13 -5.74
C PHE A 98 8.01 -6.84 -4.99
N THR A 99 7.66 -7.69 -4.02
CA THR A 99 8.64 -8.37 -3.16
C THR A 99 9.59 -9.26 -3.95
N ALA A 100 9.09 -9.98 -4.96
CA ALA A 100 9.90 -10.87 -5.78
C ALA A 100 10.90 -10.08 -6.65
N LEU A 101 10.44 -8.99 -7.27
CA LEU A 101 11.24 -8.11 -8.11
C LEU A 101 12.35 -7.43 -7.29
N VAL A 102 11.99 -6.82 -6.15
CA VAL A 102 12.93 -6.14 -5.27
C VAL A 102 14.01 -7.09 -4.77
N ARG A 103 13.61 -8.27 -4.25
CA ARG A 103 14.57 -9.30 -3.80
C ARG A 103 15.50 -9.75 -4.93
N SER A 104 15.01 -9.85 -6.16
CA SER A 104 15.83 -10.23 -7.31
C SER A 104 16.89 -9.17 -7.65
N LEU A 105 16.55 -7.88 -7.52
CA LEU A 105 17.51 -6.80 -7.76
C LEU A 105 18.56 -6.72 -6.65
N ILE A 106 18.16 -6.79 -5.39
CA ILE A 106 19.07 -6.76 -4.23
C ILE A 106 20.13 -7.87 -4.36
N ARG A 107 19.72 -9.10 -4.71
CA ARG A 107 20.65 -10.22 -4.90
C ARG A 107 21.60 -10.04 -6.09
N ARG A 108 21.23 -9.25 -7.10
CA ARG A 108 22.00 -9.10 -8.34
C ARG A 108 22.93 -7.89 -8.31
N PHE A 109 22.60 -6.86 -7.53
CA PHE A 109 23.29 -5.58 -7.56
C PHE A 109 23.71 -5.14 -6.15
N GLU A 110 24.73 -5.81 -5.61
CA GLU A 110 25.25 -5.57 -4.25
C GLU A 110 25.80 -4.16 -4.03
N LEU A 111 26.24 -3.48 -5.09
CA LEU A 111 26.76 -2.11 -5.02
C LEU A 111 25.68 -1.03 -4.99
N LEU A 112 24.40 -1.41 -5.14
CA LEU A 112 23.29 -0.47 -5.09
C LEU A 112 22.71 -0.40 -3.69
N GLN A 113 22.35 0.82 -3.30
CA GLN A 113 21.55 1.08 -2.12
C GLN A 113 20.08 1.05 -2.51
N PHE A 114 19.26 0.42 -1.67
CA PHE A 114 17.82 0.30 -1.86
C PHE A 114 17.10 0.93 -0.67
N TYR A 115 16.05 1.69 -0.94
CA TYR A 115 15.21 2.33 0.07
C TYR A 115 13.76 1.96 -0.15
N GLN A 116 13.00 1.86 0.95
CA GLN A 116 11.60 1.38 0.95
C GLN A 116 11.42 0.00 0.29
N ALA A 117 12.49 -0.80 0.27
CA ALA A 117 12.52 -2.10 -0.37
C ALA A 117 12.00 -3.23 0.54
N ASP A 118 11.98 -3.00 1.84
CA ASP A 118 11.63 -3.93 2.91
C ASP A 118 10.39 -3.51 3.71
N VAL A 119 9.82 -2.34 3.40
CA VAL A 119 8.54 -1.88 3.97
C VAL A 119 7.41 -2.74 3.41
N SER A 120 6.50 -3.19 4.27
CA SER A 120 5.38 -4.01 3.83
C SER A 120 4.43 -3.21 2.93
N LEU A 121 3.78 -3.89 1.97
CA LEU A 121 2.84 -3.24 1.05
C LEU A 121 1.67 -2.54 1.75
N PRO A 122 1.05 -3.10 2.81
CA PRO A 122 0.07 -2.37 3.62
C PRO A 122 0.61 -1.05 4.19
N GLN A 123 1.84 -1.06 4.71
CA GLN A 123 2.46 0.14 5.27
C GLN A 123 2.77 1.20 4.21
N LEU A 124 3.33 0.80 3.06
CA LEU A 124 3.56 1.72 1.94
C LEU A 124 2.24 2.36 1.48
N TYR A 125 1.19 1.55 1.32
CA TYR A 125 -0.13 2.04 0.96
C TYR A 125 -0.67 3.06 1.95
N PHE A 126 -0.57 2.79 3.26
CA PHE A 126 -0.99 3.72 4.30
C PHE A 126 -0.21 5.04 4.24
N TYR A 127 1.12 4.99 4.07
CA TYR A 127 1.93 6.21 3.97
C TYR A 127 1.61 7.02 2.72
N ASP A 128 1.49 6.37 1.56
CA ASP A 128 1.24 7.05 0.28
C ASP A 128 -0.17 7.63 0.19
N ARG A 129 -1.15 6.99 0.82
CA ARG A 129 -2.55 7.46 0.88
C ARG A 129 -2.84 8.35 2.09
N GLN A 130 -1.87 8.56 2.98
CA GLN A 130 -2.07 9.25 4.25
C GLN A 130 -3.20 8.64 5.09
N LEU A 131 -3.28 7.32 5.10
CA LEU A 131 -4.24 6.52 5.85
C LEU A 131 -3.53 5.80 7.00
N PHE A 132 -4.31 5.26 7.92
CA PHE A 132 -3.82 4.42 9.01
C PHE A 132 -4.85 3.35 9.37
N PRO A 133 -4.45 2.26 10.04
CA PRO A 133 -5.38 1.23 10.47
C PRO A 133 -6.52 1.82 11.32
N LEU A 134 -7.76 1.38 11.06
CA LEU A 134 -8.97 1.81 11.76
C LEU A 134 -9.32 3.30 11.60
N ALA A 135 -8.67 4.03 10.68
CA ALA A 135 -9.03 5.39 10.35
C ALA A 135 -10.49 5.45 9.87
N ARG A 136 -11.19 6.49 10.32
CA ARG A 136 -12.49 6.88 9.77
C ARG A 136 -12.23 7.56 8.44
N CYS A 137 -12.85 7.08 7.36
CA CYS A 137 -12.61 7.58 6.01
C CYS A 137 -13.90 7.92 5.29
N GLU A 138 -13.81 8.87 4.35
CA GLU A 138 -14.76 8.99 3.25
C GLU A 138 -14.14 8.34 2.01
N VAL A 139 -14.95 7.55 1.29
CA VAL A 139 -14.54 6.81 0.09
C VAL A 139 -15.54 7.04 -1.03
N GLU A 140 -15.05 7.41 -2.21
CA GLU A 140 -15.84 7.37 -3.45
C GLU A 140 -15.50 6.11 -4.24
N VAL A 141 -16.52 5.32 -4.57
CA VAL A 141 -16.35 4.03 -5.23
C VAL A 141 -17.24 3.92 -6.47
N THR A 142 -16.79 3.18 -7.47
CA THR A 142 -17.64 2.75 -8.59
C THR A 142 -18.57 1.61 -8.14
N ASN A 143 -19.57 1.29 -8.98
CA ASN A 143 -20.46 0.15 -8.74
C ASN A 143 -19.71 -1.19 -8.61
N GLU A 144 -18.55 -1.32 -9.25
CA GLU A 144 -17.70 -2.50 -9.23
C GLU A 144 -16.80 -2.57 -7.98
N GLY A 145 -16.93 -1.62 -7.04
CA GLY A 145 -16.14 -1.57 -5.82
C GLY A 145 -14.72 -1.02 -6.02
N MET A 146 -14.46 -0.32 -7.13
CA MET A 146 -13.18 0.34 -7.38
C MET A 146 -13.14 1.70 -6.70
N ILE A 147 -12.13 1.94 -5.88
CA ILE A 147 -11.92 3.22 -5.19
C ILE A 147 -11.45 4.25 -6.22
N GLN A 148 -12.10 5.40 -6.23
CA GLN A 148 -11.68 6.59 -6.98
C GLN A 148 -10.96 7.60 -6.10
N SER A 149 -11.44 7.75 -4.87
CA SER A 149 -10.83 8.58 -3.84
C SER A 149 -11.08 7.95 -2.47
N ILE A 150 -10.10 8.07 -1.60
CA ILE A 150 -10.17 7.68 -0.19
C ILE A 150 -9.33 8.67 0.61
N TYR A 151 -9.88 9.17 1.71
CA TYR A 151 -9.15 10.04 2.62
C TYR A 151 -9.60 9.84 4.06
N ALA A 152 -8.64 9.93 4.98
CA ALA A 152 -8.93 9.89 6.41
C ALA A 152 -9.67 11.17 6.82
N MET A 153 -10.69 11.01 7.66
CA MET A 153 -11.48 12.07 8.28
C MET A 153 -11.00 12.36 9.70
N ASP A 154 -10.24 11.45 10.29
CA ASP A 154 -9.57 11.57 11.57
C ASP A 154 -8.06 11.65 11.40
N SER A 155 -7.38 11.96 12.51
CA SER A 155 -5.93 12.05 12.59
C SER A 155 -5.41 11.06 13.64
N PRO A 156 -4.24 10.44 13.40
CA PRO A 156 -3.62 9.56 14.38
C PRO A 156 -3.16 10.31 15.65
N TRP A 157 -3.22 11.65 15.65
CA TRP A 157 -2.90 12.52 16.78
C TRP A 157 -4.14 12.98 17.56
N ASP A 158 -5.34 12.60 17.12
CA ASP A 158 -6.58 13.00 17.78
C ASP A 158 -6.70 12.30 19.14
N THR A 159 -7.04 13.08 20.17
CA THR A 159 -7.26 12.55 21.52
C THR A 159 -8.64 11.93 21.69
N TYR A 160 -9.58 12.24 20.78
CA TYR A 160 -10.94 11.73 20.75
C TYR A 160 -11.22 11.18 19.36
N TYR A 161 -11.43 9.88 19.26
CA TYR A 161 -11.74 9.18 18.01
C TYR A 161 -12.89 8.20 18.22
N GLU A 162 -13.66 7.95 17.15
CA GLU A 162 -14.72 6.95 17.16
C GLU A 162 -14.14 5.58 16.81
N VAL A 163 -14.38 4.60 17.68
CA VAL A 163 -13.95 3.21 17.44
C VAL A 163 -14.97 2.51 16.52
N PRO A 164 -14.53 1.77 15.49
CA PRO A 164 -15.45 1.00 14.66
C PRO A 164 -16.27 0.00 15.50
N PRO A 165 -17.54 -0.26 15.17
CA PRO A 165 -18.34 -1.28 15.83
C PRO A 165 -17.88 -2.69 15.42
N LEU A 166 -16.78 -3.15 16.02
CA LEU A 166 -16.16 -4.44 15.71
C LEU A 166 -16.94 -5.61 16.31
N SER A 167 -16.98 -6.71 15.57
CA SER A 167 -17.48 -8.00 16.05
C SER A 167 -16.30 -8.87 16.45
N ILE A 168 -16.24 -9.30 17.71
CA ILE A 168 -15.12 -10.06 18.29
C ILE A 168 -15.50 -11.54 18.36
N LEU A 169 -14.62 -12.41 17.86
CA LEU A 169 -14.71 -13.86 18.03
C LEU A 169 -13.56 -14.33 18.92
N GLU A 170 -13.89 -14.95 20.06
CA GLU A 170 -12.92 -15.58 20.95
C GLU A 170 -12.90 -17.09 20.71
N LEU A 171 -11.71 -17.66 20.51
CA LEU A 171 -11.51 -19.09 20.28
C LEU A 171 -10.48 -19.62 21.28
N SER A 172 -10.79 -20.73 21.94
CA SER A 172 -9.86 -21.49 22.77
C SER A 172 -9.78 -22.93 22.28
N LEU A 173 -8.59 -23.53 22.39
CA LEU A 173 -8.42 -24.96 22.18
C LEU A 173 -8.68 -25.65 23.52
N GLU A 174 -9.62 -26.59 23.59
CA GLU A 174 -9.72 -27.52 24.70
C GLU A 174 -8.79 -28.71 24.45
N GLY A 175 -7.70 -28.80 25.22
CA GLY A 175 -6.73 -29.89 25.18
C GLY A 175 -5.77 -29.80 26.38
N ALA A 176 -5.58 -30.92 27.07
CA ALA A 176 -5.11 -31.04 28.46
C ALA A 176 -3.94 -30.13 28.87
N SER A 177 -4.10 -29.51 30.05
CA SER A 177 -2.97 -29.13 30.88
C SER A 177 -2.04 -30.34 30.99
N ALA A 178 -0.83 -30.25 30.44
CA ALA A 178 0.26 -30.99 31.02
C ALA A 178 0.53 -30.30 32.36
N ASP A 179 -0.12 -30.76 33.42
CA ASP A 179 0.28 -30.43 34.78
C ASP A 179 1.81 -30.62 34.86
N PRO A 180 2.59 -29.57 35.13
CA PRO A 180 4.03 -29.71 35.32
C PRO A 180 4.39 -30.01 36.78
N ASN A 181 3.42 -30.46 37.59
CA ASN A 181 3.63 -30.88 38.99
C ASN A 181 3.67 -32.40 39.14
#